data_AF-A0A2S4YLW8-F1
#
_entry.id   AF-A0A2S4YLW8-F1
#
_cell.length_a   1.000
_cell.length_b   1.000
_cell.length_c   1.000
_cell.angle_alpha   90.00
_cell.angle_beta   90.00
_cell.angle_gamma   90.00
#
_symmetry.space_group_name_H-M   'P 1'
#
loop_
_entity.id
_entity.type
_entity.pdbx_description
1 polymer ?
#
loop_
_entity_poly.entity_id
_entity_poly.type
_entity_poly.pdbx_seq_one_letter_code
_entity_poly.pdbx_strand_id
1 'polypeptide(L)'
;MADNVTSLFRSSAAHSPSMAALARENDGVGPVDFCIPCNPYFPTPAMFEDMAGRLREILTYYPSSAETITAELCGLLQLPPQCVAMGNGSTELITWIDHLLVRESLAVPVPTFGRWTDQPMETGKRVDMFPLQESSGFSLDLAQYGEFIRKRGTRVAVVCNPNNPDGGYQYKHALVQFMDQMADLDLVVVDESFLEFADAEADPSVVQEAMLRPNVLVLRSLGKNFGLHGVRFGYLVANPSLAGRIRSMLPKWNLNSFAEHVVFMMKEHGAEYRQSLQQVRRDRLEMASHLSALPGLTVYPSQGNFLFVRLPVGAEGTVVRDRLLTEHRILVRECGNKIGSSSRFLRLVVRPQVDVRRLVSALEQVLYGSRRGAAVPEPSQGTGYSSGTAAVDRLVSETNGAGVRGLAARAAGSPPGLPAAAPLPAAQPAVGGTPMPAAAQAAPLPPAPAPLLTPAPAPAPGPLPTPAPAPGPFPAPAPASAPASFPAPAPIPAPAAATGPTPPGVPARGGLTAAQVRGVTAPAPGIPGLAPAPAAGWPSPPAWPNAAGMGQAG
;
A
#
# COMPACT_ATOMS: atom_id res chain seq x y z
N MET A 1 -32.74 -8.51 1.44
CA MET A 1 -31.37 -8.65 1.99
C MET A 1 -30.28 -8.14 1.04
N ALA A 2 -30.42 -8.27 -0.29
CA ALA A 2 -29.42 -7.79 -1.27
C ALA A 2 -29.14 -6.28 -1.25
N ASP A 3 -30.15 -5.46 -0.92
CA ASP A 3 -29.99 -3.99 -0.89
C ASP A 3 -29.06 -3.49 0.23
N ASN A 4 -28.92 -4.24 1.33
CA ASN A 4 -28.17 -3.80 2.51
C ASN A 4 -26.65 -3.91 2.30
N VAL A 5 -26.18 -5.06 1.80
CA VAL A 5 -24.73 -5.30 1.58
C VAL A 5 -24.18 -4.37 0.50
N THR A 6 -24.95 -4.16 -0.57
CA THR A 6 -24.57 -3.26 -1.67
C THR A 6 -24.52 -1.79 -1.20
N SER A 7 -25.32 -1.42 -0.19
CA SER A 7 -25.30 -0.08 0.40
C SER A 7 -23.99 0.23 1.14
N LEU A 8 -23.30 -0.78 1.68
CA LEU A 8 -21.99 -0.61 2.33
C LEU A 8 -20.91 -0.10 1.38
N PHE A 9 -21.01 -0.42 0.09
CA PHE A 9 -20.11 0.11 -0.94
C PHE A 9 -20.45 1.54 -1.36
N ARG A 10 -21.68 2.02 -1.09
CA ARG A 10 -22.11 3.40 -1.41
C ARG A 10 -21.85 4.37 -0.26
N SER A 11 -21.82 3.89 0.98
CA SER A 11 -21.67 4.71 2.19
C SER A 11 -20.23 4.88 2.68
N SER A 12 -19.28 4.08 2.17
CA SER A 12 -17.88 4.13 2.60
C SER A 12 -17.00 4.86 1.59
N ALA A 13 -16.25 5.87 2.03
CA ALA A 13 -15.12 6.43 1.29
C ALA A 13 -13.94 5.45 1.19
N ALA A 14 -14.00 4.30 1.86
CA ALA A 14 -12.98 3.26 1.76
C ALA A 14 -13.17 2.43 0.48
N HIS A 15 -12.06 2.07 -0.17
CA HIS A 15 -12.05 1.31 -1.41
C HIS A 15 -12.71 -0.09 -1.31
N SER A 16 -12.98 -0.60 -0.11
CA SER A 16 -13.67 -1.87 0.14
C SER A 16 -14.32 -1.85 1.53
N PRO A 17 -15.54 -2.38 1.71
CA PRO A 17 -16.15 -2.50 3.04
C PRO A 17 -15.33 -3.47 3.91
N SER A 18 -15.35 -3.23 5.21
CA SER A 18 -14.65 -4.10 6.16
C SER A 18 -15.29 -5.50 6.20
N MET A 19 -14.47 -6.55 6.22
CA MET A 19 -14.93 -7.92 6.43
C MET A 19 -15.74 -8.08 7.72
N ALA A 20 -15.41 -7.31 8.76
CA ALA A 20 -16.17 -7.30 10.01
C ALA A 20 -17.57 -6.68 9.84
N ALA A 21 -17.74 -5.71 8.93
CA ALA A 21 -19.05 -5.18 8.59
C ALA A 21 -19.87 -6.25 7.85
N LEU A 22 -19.26 -6.92 6.85
CA LEU A 22 -19.92 -7.98 6.07
C LEU A 22 -20.29 -9.22 6.92
N ALA A 23 -19.46 -9.58 7.90
CA ALA A 23 -19.72 -10.71 8.80
C ALA A 23 -20.84 -10.41 9.81
N ARG A 24 -20.93 -9.16 10.31
CA ARG A 24 -22.03 -8.73 11.22
C ARG A 24 -23.40 -8.79 10.56
N GLU A 25 -23.46 -8.59 9.25
CA GLU A 25 -24.70 -8.68 8.48
C GLU A 25 -25.14 -10.14 8.21
N ASN A 26 -24.33 -11.15 8.53
CA ASN A 26 -24.60 -12.55 8.20
C ASN A 26 -24.09 -13.55 9.26
N ASP A 27 -24.64 -13.50 10.47
CA ASP A 27 -24.48 -14.51 11.53
C ASP A 27 -23.03 -14.90 11.86
N GLY A 28 -22.08 -13.98 11.64
CA GLY A 28 -20.66 -14.15 12.01
C GLY A 28 -19.78 -14.86 10.97
N VAL A 29 -20.33 -15.36 9.85
CA VAL A 29 -19.54 -15.99 8.78
C VAL A 29 -19.31 -15.01 7.62
N GLY A 30 -18.07 -14.54 7.44
CA GLY A 30 -17.71 -13.66 6.33
C GLY A 30 -17.75 -14.33 4.94
N PRO A 31 -17.78 -13.55 3.83
CA PRO A 31 -17.61 -14.10 2.49
C PRO A 31 -16.18 -14.63 2.27
N VAL A 32 -15.97 -15.40 1.20
CA VAL A 32 -14.62 -15.73 0.74
C VAL A 32 -13.99 -14.45 0.14
N ASP A 33 -12.87 -14.01 0.71
CA ASP A 33 -12.24 -12.73 0.37
C ASP A 33 -11.18 -12.90 -0.72
N PHE A 34 -11.52 -12.46 -1.93
CA PHE A 34 -10.62 -12.27 -3.07
C PHE A 34 -10.25 -10.79 -3.27
N CYS A 35 -10.55 -9.92 -2.30
CA CYS A 35 -10.38 -8.48 -2.39
C CYS A 35 -9.09 -8.01 -1.71
N ILE A 36 -8.79 -8.43 -0.49
CA ILE A 36 -7.61 -7.95 0.28
C ILE A 36 -6.39 -8.85 0.03
N PRO A 37 -5.29 -8.35 -0.56
CA PRO A 37 -4.14 -9.19 -0.87
C PRO A 37 -3.39 -9.62 0.39
N CYS A 38 -3.53 -10.89 0.75
CA CYS A 38 -2.86 -11.51 1.90
C CYS A 38 -2.16 -12.82 1.50
N ASN A 39 -1.21 -13.27 2.32
CA ASN A 39 -0.72 -14.63 2.26
C ASN A 39 -1.67 -15.53 3.07
N PRO A 40 -2.40 -16.47 2.45
CA PRO A 40 -3.34 -17.32 3.18
C PRO A 40 -2.66 -18.47 3.93
N TYR A 41 -1.35 -18.67 3.76
CA TYR A 41 -0.59 -19.79 4.32
C TYR A 41 0.36 -19.37 5.44
N PHE A 42 0.33 -18.11 5.85
CA PHE A 42 1.14 -17.59 6.94
C PHE A 42 0.36 -16.52 7.72
N PRO A 43 0.46 -16.49 9.06
CA PRO A 43 1.15 -17.45 9.93
C PRO A 43 0.50 -18.84 9.94
N THR A 44 1.20 -19.84 10.48
CA THR A 44 0.64 -21.19 10.66
C THR A 44 -0.33 -21.22 11.85
N PRO A 45 -1.20 -22.25 11.97
CA PRO A 45 -2.07 -22.39 13.13
C PRO A 45 -1.32 -22.37 14.48
N ALA A 46 -0.16 -23.03 14.57
CA ALA A 46 0.65 -23.04 15.79
C ALA A 46 1.18 -21.65 16.17
N MET A 47 1.50 -20.80 15.18
CA MET A 47 1.91 -19.42 15.41
C MET A 47 0.75 -18.56 15.95
N PHE A 48 -0.47 -18.82 15.50
CA PHE A 48 -1.67 -18.19 16.09
C PHE A 48 -1.91 -18.66 17.52
N GLU A 49 -1.67 -19.93 17.82
CA GLU A 49 -1.77 -20.47 19.18
C GLU A 49 -0.72 -19.84 20.13
N ASP A 50 0.53 -19.65 19.69
CA ASP A 50 1.55 -18.92 20.47
C ASP A 50 1.13 -17.48 20.75
N MET A 51 0.67 -16.75 19.72
CA MET A 51 0.15 -15.39 19.91
C MET A 51 -1.04 -15.35 20.87
N ALA A 52 -1.95 -16.33 20.81
CA ALA A 52 -3.08 -16.43 21.72
C ALA A 52 -2.63 -16.71 23.16
N GLY A 53 -1.64 -17.59 23.34
CA GLY A 53 -1.05 -17.90 24.65
C GLY A 53 -0.36 -16.69 25.29
N ARG A 54 0.20 -15.79 24.49
CA ARG A 54 0.90 -14.57 24.93
C ARG A 54 0.05 -13.31 24.85
N LEU A 55 -1.22 -13.42 24.50
CA LEU A 55 -2.09 -12.27 24.20
C LEU A 55 -2.10 -11.23 25.33
N ARG A 56 -2.15 -11.68 26.60
CA ARG A 56 -2.14 -10.78 27.75
C ARG A 56 -0.86 -9.96 27.84
N GLU A 57 0.30 -10.56 27.58
CA GLU A 57 1.60 -9.87 27.61
C GLU A 57 1.68 -8.85 26.48
N ILE A 58 1.36 -9.28 25.26
CA ILE A 58 1.35 -8.43 24.05
C ILE A 58 0.47 -7.19 24.26
N LEU A 59 -0.69 -7.34 24.91
CA LEU A 59 -1.63 -6.23 25.13
C LEU A 59 -1.27 -5.31 26.30
N THR A 60 -0.58 -5.82 27.32
CA THR A 60 -0.37 -5.07 28.57
C THR A 60 0.99 -4.40 28.67
N TYR A 61 1.98 -4.85 27.88
CA TYR A 61 3.31 -4.26 27.86
C TYR A 61 3.48 -3.28 26.71
N TYR A 62 4.18 -2.19 26.98
CA TYR A 62 4.72 -1.37 25.91
C TYR A 62 5.71 -2.20 25.08
N PRO A 63 5.75 -2.00 23.77
CA PRO A 63 6.73 -2.65 22.93
C PRO A 63 8.14 -2.18 23.31
N SER A 64 9.13 -3.01 22.95
CA SER A 64 10.54 -2.64 23.00
C SER A 64 10.82 -1.36 22.21
N SER A 65 12.00 -0.78 22.44
CA SER A 65 12.45 0.39 21.68
C SER A 65 12.42 0.12 20.18
N ALA A 66 12.17 1.17 19.38
CA ALA A 66 12.18 1.05 17.93
C ALA A 66 13.56 0.57 17.44
N GLU A 67 14.63 0.97 18.12
CA GLU A 67 16.00 0.53 17.86
C GLU A 67 16.17 -0.98 18.05
N THR A 68 15.61 -1.54 19.13
CA THR A 68 15.64 -3.00 19.40
C THR A 68 14.91 -3.76 18.31
N ILE A 69 13.67 -3.38 18.00
CA ILE A 69 12.86 -4.05 16.97
C ILE A 69 13.52 -3.89 15.59
N THR A 70 14.12 -2.72 15.32
CA THR A 70 14.86 -2.47 14.08
C THR A 70 16.08 -3.37 13.94
N ALA A 71 16.90 -3.48 15.00
CA ALA A 71 18.06 -4.34 15.00
C ALA A 71 17.68 -5.80 14.74
N GLU A 72 16.57 -6.25 15.31
CA GLU A 72 16.09 -7.62 15.14
C GLU A 72 15.61 -7.92 13.71
N LEU A 73 14.77 -7.05 13.12
CA LEU A 73 14.41 -7.22 11.71
C LEU A 73 15.65 -7.14 10.81
N CYS A 74 16.56 -6.21 11.09
CA CYS A 74 17.77 -6.01 10.31
C CYS A 74 18.70 -7.24 10.35
N GLY A 75 18.78 -7.93 11.49
CA GLY A 75 19.47 -9.22 11.60
C GLY A 75 18.86 -10.30 10.71
N LEU A 76 17.53 -10.34 10.58
CA LEU A 76 16.83 -11.28 9.69
C LEU A 76 17.03 -10.92 8.21
N LEU A 77 16.94 -9.62 7.88
CA LEU A 77 17.04 -9.13 6.50
C LEU A 77 18.46 -8.92 6.00
N GLN A 78 19.46 -9.05 6.89
CA GLN A 78 20.87 -8.74 6.61
C GLN A 78 21.04 -7.29 6.10
N LEU A 79 20.38 -6.35 6.77
CA LEU A 79 20.43 -4.92 6.47
C LEU A 79 21.08 -4.14 7.62
N PRO A 80 21.79 -3.04 7.34
CA PRO A 80 22.27 -2.13 8.38
C PRO A 80 21.12 -1.34 9.03
N PRO A 81 20.96 -1.34 10.37
CA PRO A 81 19.85 -0.68 11.06
C PRO A 81 19.69 0.81 10.77
N GLN A 82 20.80 1.53 10.55
CA GLN A 82 20.78 2.96 10.25
C GLN A 82 20.06 3.30 8.93
N CYS A 83 20.01 2.34 8.00
CA CYS A 83 19.37 2.45 6.69
C CYS A 83 17.87 2.13 6.71
N VAL A 84 17.31 1.75 7.87
CA VAL A 84 15.92 1.30 7.99
C VAL A 84 15.10 2.28 8.83
N ALA A 85 13.86 2.53 8.41
CA ALA A 85 12.84 3.18 9.23
C ALA A 85 11.54 2.36 9.19
N MET A 86 10.96 2.07 10.35
CA MET A 86 9.78 1.21 10.49
C MET A 86 8.55 2.02 10.85
N GLY A 87 7.40 1.68 10.27
CA GLY A 87 6.13 2.35 10.56
C GLY A 87 4.98 1.37 10.79
N ASN A 88 3.83 1.93 11.19
CA ASN A 88 2.55 1.25 11.35
C ASN A 88 1.91 0.88 10.00
N GLY A 89 2.68 0.17 9.18
CA GLY A 89 2.38 -0.14 7.80
C GLY A 89 2.97 0.87 6.82
N SER A 90 3.12 0.42 5.57
CA SER A 90 3.69 1.23 4.50
C SER A 90 2.91 2.51 4.22
N THR A 91 1.60 2.54 4.49
CA THR A 91 0.76 3.75 4.31
C THR A 91 1.19 4.91 5.22
N GLU A 92 1.56 4.66 6.47
CA GLU A 92 2.10 5.72 7.34
C GLU A 92 3.41 6.28 6.78
N LEU A 93 4.27 5.40 6.26
CA LEU A 93 5.52 5.81 5.64
C LEU A 93 5.26 6.62 4.35
N ILE A 94 4.25 6.29 3.54
CA ILE A 94 3.84 7.11 2.39
C ILE A 94 3.45 8.52 2.84
N THR A 95 2.69 8.65 3.94
CA THR A 95 2.32 9.95 4.51
C THR A 95 3.56 10.76 4.91
N TRP A 96 4.54 10.14 5.60
CA TRP A 96 5.78 10.85 5.97
C TRP A 96 6.69 11.17 4.79
N ILE A 97 6.78 10.29 3.79
CA ILE A 97 7.47 10.55 2.53
C ILE A 97 6.87 11.79 1.86
N ASP A 98 5.53 11.84 1.76
CA ASP A 98 4.82 12.97 1.19
C ASP A 98 5.10 14.27 1.94
N HIS A 99 4.97 14.29 3.27
CA HIS A 99 5.16 15.51 4.05
C HIS A 99 6.60 16.04 4.08
N LEU A 100 7.60 15.16 4.03
CA LEU A 100 9.00 15.54 4.28
C LEU A 100 9.83 15.63 3.00
N LEU A 101 9.47 14.86 1.97
CA LEU A 101 10.32 14.64 0.81
C LEU A 101 9.65 15.07 -0.51
N VAL A 102 8.33 15.14 -0.58
CA VAL A 102 7.62 15.67 -1.74
C VAL A 102 7.30 17.14 -1.52
N ARG A 103 7.88 18.03 -2.33
CA ARG A 103 7.66 19.49 -2.21
C ARG A 103 6.48 19.95 -3.05
N GLU A 104 6.63 19.85 -4.37
CA GLU A 104 5.67 20.44 -5.32
C GLU A 104 4.92 19.40 -6.15
N SER A 105 5.62 18.33 -6.54
CA SER A 105 5.10 17.38 -7.52
C SER A 105 5.69 15.99 -7.38
N LEU A 106 4.88 15.01 -7.78
CA LEU A 106 5.23 13.60 -7.83
C LEU A 106 4.66 12.98 -9.10
N ALA A 107 5.47 12.19 -9.80
CA ALA A 107 5.06 11.44 -10.97
C ALA A 107 4.80 9.98 -10.57
N VAL A 108 3.77 9.36 -11.14
CA VAL A 108 3.43 7.96 -10.85
C VAL A 108 2.70 7.32 -12.04
N PRO A 109 3.00 6.05 -12.39
CA PRO A 109 2.21 5.30 -13.37
C PRO A 109 0.78 5.07 -12.88
N VAL A 110 -0.20 5.04 -13.78
CA VAL A 110 -1.61 4.69 -13.47
C VAL A 110 -2.13 3.62 -14.45
N PRO A 111 -2.88 2.61 -13.99
CA PRO A 111 -3.41 2.45 -12.64
C PRO A 111 -2.36 2.00 -11.61
N THR A 112 -2.52 2.45 -10.36
CA THR A 112 -1.60 2.10 -9.27
C THR A 112 -2.33 2.02 -7.91
N PHE A 113 -1.59 1.90 -6.82
CA PHE A 113 -2.11 1.98 -5.47
C PHE A 113 -2.49 3.44 -5.15
N GLY A 114 -3.78 3.67 -4.88
CA GLY A 114 -4.35 5.03 -4.75
C GLY A 114 -3.65 5.93 -3.74
N ARG A 115 -2.97 5.40 -2.71
CA ARG A 115 -2.23 6.26 -1.79
C ARG A 115 -1.07 7.04 -2.42
N TRP A 116 -0.53 6.59 -3.56
CA TRP A 116 0.47 7.37 -4.30
C TRP A 116 -0.15 8.54 -5.11
N THR A 117 -1.47 8.57 -5.30
CA THR A 117 -2.20 9.68 -5.91
C THR A 117 -2.92 10.53 -4.86
N ASP A 118 -3.67 9.89 -3.97
CA ASP A 118 -4.58 10.55 -3.04
C ASP A 118 -3.82 11.39 -2.01
N GLN A 119 -2.74 10.85 -1.42
CA GLN A 119 -1.95 11.54 -0.39
C GLN A 119 -1.33 12.88 -0.89
N PRO A 120 -0.60 12.93 -2.02
CA PRO A 120 -0.09 14.21 -2.53
C PRO A 120 -1.22 15.16 -2.97
N MET A 121 -2.34 14.67 -3.51
CA MET A 121 -3.48 15.52 -3.84
C MET A 121 -4.15 16.14 -2.60
N GLU A 122 -4.31 15.34 -1.53
CA GLU A 122 -4.83 15.78 -0.22
C GLU A 122 -3.95 16.87 0.41
N THR A 123 -2.64 16.85 0.14
CA THR A 123 -1.68 17.88 0.60
C THR A 123 -1.44 19.02 -0.39
N GLY A 124 -2.24 19.10 -1.46
CA GLY A 124 -2.21 20.20 -2.43
C GLY A 124 -1.06 20.15 -3.44
N LYS A 125 -0.40 19.00 -3.60
CA LYS A 125 0.73 18.80 -4.52
C LYS A 125 0.25 18.31 -5.88
N ARG A 126 1.03 18.60 -6.92
CA ARG A 126 0.74 18.17 -8.28
C ARG A 126 1.07 16.68 -8.43
N VAL A 127 0.16 15.91 -9.02
CA VAL A 127 0.40 14.50 -9.37
C VAL A 127 0.44 14.35 -10.88
N ASP A 128 1.62 14.04 -11.40
CA ASP A 128 1.87 13.83 -12.82
C ASP A 128 1.67 12.34 -13.16
N MET A 129 0.48 12.01 -13.67
CA MET A 129 0.06 10.62 -13.89
C MET A 129 0.52 10.11 -15.26
N PHE A 130 1.31 9.03 -15.28
CA PHE A 130 1.77 8.37 -16.51
C PHE A 130 0.84 7.19 -16.86
N PRO A 131 0.00 7.28 -17.92
CA PRO A 131 -0.99 6.24 -18.21
C PRO A 131 -0.35 4.99 -18.80
N LEU A 132 -0.49 3.86 -18.09
CA LEU A 132 -0.16 2.53 -18.58
C LEU A 132 -1.26 2.06 -19.54
N GLN A 133 -0.85 1.67 -20.76
CA GLN A 133 -1.79 1.34 -21.83
C GLN A 133 -2.26 -0.11 -21.72
N GLU A 134 -3.57 -0.33 -21.76
CA GLU A 134 -4.17 -1.67 -21.81
C GLU A 134 -3.67 -2.45 -23.04
N SER A 135 -3.49 -1.78 -24.18
CA SER A 135 -3.01 -2.40 -25.43
C SER A 135 -1.60 -2.98 -25.31
N SER A 136 -0.80 -2.49 -24.36
CA SER A 136 0.53 -3.01 -24.02
C SER A 136 0.51 -3.89 -22.76
N GLY A 137 -0.67 -4.37 -22.35
CA GLY A 137 -0.84 -5.19 -21.15
C GLY A 137 -0.54 -4.45 -19.85
N PHE A 138 -0.68 -3.13 -19.82
CA PHE A 138 -0.27 -2.25 -18.71
C PHE A 138 1.24 -2.28 -18.41
N SER A 139 2.08 -2.73 -19.34
CA SER A 139 3.53 -2.73 -19.16
C SER A 139 4.08 -1.30 -18.97
N LEU A 140 4.99 -1.14 -18.01
CA LEU A 140 5.69 0.11 -17.75
C LEU A 140 6.99 0.17 -18.58
N ASP A 141 7.02 1.09 -19.54
CA ASP A 141 8.25 1.50 -20.21
C ASP A 141 8.96 2.58 -19.36
N LEU A 142 10.06 2.20 -18.71
CA LEU A 142 10.82 3.08 -17.83
C LEU A 142 11.51 4.23 -18.58
N ALA A 143 11.87 4.05 -19.86
CA ALA A 143 12.49 5.11 -20.66
C ALA A 143 11.45 6.18 -20.99
N GLN A 144 10.27 5.78 -21.49
CA GLN A 144 9.16 6.72 -21.76
C GLN A 144 8.68 7.41 -20.48
N TYR A 145 8.64 6.68 -19.35
CA TYR A 145 8.29 7.26 -18.06
C TYR A 145 9.33 8.30 -17.61
N GLY A 146 10.63 8.02 -17.81
CA GLY A 146 11.71 8.98 -17.59
C GLY A 146 11.53 10.25 -18.42
N GLU A 147 11.30 10.13 -19.73
CA GLU A 147 11.03 11.27 -20.63
C GLU A 147 9.82 12.09 -20.18
N PHE A 148 8.75 11.41 -19.76
CA PHE A 148 7.55 12.05 -19.22
C PHE A 148 7.88 12.89 -17.97
N ILE A 149 8.61 12.33 -17.00
CA ILE A 149 9.04 13.04 -15.79
C ILE A 149 9.81 14.32 -16.16
N ARG A 150 10.77 14.20 -17.10
CA ARG A 150 11.57 15.35 -17.57
C ARG A 150 10.70 16.42 -18.21
N LYS A 151 9.82 16.03 -19.12
CA LYS A 151 8.93 16.94 -19.84
C LYS A 151 8.00 17.71 -18.89
N ARG A 152 7.56 17.06 -17.81
CA ARG A 152 6.71 17.67 -16.78
C ARG A 152 7.49 18.50 -15.75
N GLY A 153 8.81 18.37 -15.70
CA GLY A 153 9.65 19.01 -14.68
C GLY A 153 9.38 18.47 -13.28
N THR A 154 8.88 17.24 -13.15
CA THR A 154 8.55 16.62 -11.87
C THR A 154 9.82 16.21 -11.14
N ARG A 155 9.85 16.38 -9.81
CA ARG A 155 11.07 16.17 -8.99
C ARG A 155 11.06 14.90 -8.17
N VAL A 156 9.91 14.22 -8.05
CA VAL A 156 9.78 12.93 -7.37
C VAL A 156 9.16 11.90 -8.31
N ALA A 157 9.75 10.71 -8.40
CA ALA A 157 9.22 9.59 -9.18
C ALA A 157 8.84 8.42 -8.28
N VAL A 158 7.74 7.72 -8.59
CA VAL A 158 7.29 6.53 -7.89
C VAL A 158 7.15 5.36 -8.85
N VAL A 159 7.74 4.23 -8.51
CA VAL A 159 7.56 2.95 -9.20
C VAL A 159 7.09 1.90 -8.20
N CYS A 160 5.89 1.36 -8.37
CA CYS A 160 5.46 0.18 -7.62
C CYS A 160 5.90 -1.08 -8.37
N ASN A 161 6.65 -1.97 -7.71
CA ASN A 161 7.20 -3.17 -8.33
C ASN A 161 7.19 -4.38 -7.38
N PRO A 162 6.29 -5.37 -7.57
CA PRO A 162 5.22 -5.44 -8.56
C PRO A 162 4.14 -4.35 -8.38
N ASN A 163 3.55 -3.87 -9.47
CA ASN A 163 2.51 -2.85 -9.43
C ASN A 163 1.17 -3.41 -8.93
N ASN A 164 0.33 -2.54 -8.37
CA ASN A 164 -1.04 -2.86 -7.93
C ASN A 164 -2.01 -1.88 -8.61
N PRO A 165 -2.90 -2.32 -9.51
CA PRO A 165 -3.59 -3.60 -9.41
C PRO A 165 -3.17 -4.66 -10.43
N ASP A 166 -2.39 -4.30 -11.45
CA ASP A 166 -2.09 -5.14 -12.62
C ASP A 166 -1.11 -6.28 -12.33
N GLY A 167 -0.22 -6.10 -11.35
CA GLY A 167 0.79 -7.10 -11.00
C GLY A 167 2.05 -7.03 -11.87
N GLY A 168 2.15 -6.03 -12.75
CA GLY A 168 3.29 -5.80 -13.63
C GLY A 168 4.61 -5.66 -12.88
N TYR A 169 5.69 -6.09 -13.53
CA TYR A 169 7.00 -6.26 -12.91
C TYR A 169 8.13 -5.77 -13.81
N GLN A 170 9.03 -5.00 -13.23
CA GLN A 170 10.29 -4.56 -13.83
C GLN A 170 11.44 -5.34 -13.20
N TYR A 171 12.33 -5.84 -14.05
CA TYR A 171 13.54 -6.51 -13.59
C TYR A 171 14.47 -5.54 -12.86
N LYS A 172 15.21 -6.08 -11.88
CA LYS A 172 16.15 -5.30 -11.06
C LYS A 172 17.09 -4.42 -11.90
N HIS A 173 17.71 -4.99 -12.93
CA HIS A 173 18.65 -4.24 -13.79
C HIS A 173 18.01 -3.02 -14.47
N ALA A 174 16.76 -3.11 -14.91
CA ALA A 174 16.05 -2.02 -15.56
C ALA A 174 15.71 -0.91 -14.55
N LEU A 175 15.33 -1.28 -13.32
CA LEU A 175 15.14 -0.32 -12.24
C LEU A 175 16.46 0.38 -11.86
N VAL A 176 17.59 -0.33 -11.82
CA VAL A 176 18.91 0.27 -11.58
C VAL A 176 19.23 1.32 -12.65
N GLN A 177 19.08 0.96 -13.93
CA GLN A 177 19.29 1.90 -15.03
C GLN A 177 18.37 3.13 -14.92
N PHE A 178 17.10 2.94 -14.56
CA PHE A 178 16.17 4.05 -14.35
C PHE A 178 16.60 4.95 -13.18
N MET A 179 17.03 4.37 -12.06
CA MET A 179 17.56 5.14 -10.92
C MET A 179 18.78 5.97 -11.31
N ASP A 180 19.69 5.40 -12.10
CA ASP A 180 20.89 6.10 -12.57
C ASP A 180 20.53 7.27 -13.50
N GLN A 181 19.57 7.07 -14.40
CA GLN A 181 19.04 8.12 -15.28
C GLN A 181 18.29 9.21 -14.51
N MET A 182 17.79 8.92 -13.31
CA MET A 182 17.02 9.84 -12.46
C MET A 182 17.80 10.31 -11.24
N ALA A 183 19.13 10.19 -11.26
CA ALA A 183 20.00 10.54 -10.13
C ALA A 183 19.91 12.02 -9.70
N ASP A 184 19.50 12.92 -10.60
CA ASP A 184 19.30 14.34 -10.31
C ASP A 184 17.90 14.69 -9.78
N LEU A 185 16.96 13.73 -9.68
CA LEU A 185 15.66 13.96 -9.04
C LEU A 185 15.83 14.13 -7.52
N ASP A 186 14.89 14.84 -6.90
CA ASP A 186 14.87 15.02 -5.44
C ASP A 186 14.61 13.67 -4.75
N LEU A 187 13.79 12.81 -5.37
CA LEU A 187 13.49 11.48 -4.84
C LEU A 187 13.03 10.49 -5.92
N VAL A 188 13.49 9.25 -5.82
CA VAL A 188 12.93 8.07 -6.49
C VAL A 188 12.45 7.09 -5.43
N VAL A 189 11.18 6.74 -5.48
CA VAL A 189 10.57 5.75 -4.58
C VAL A 189 10.29 4.47 -5.34
N VAL A 190 10.77 3.34 -4.81
CA VAL A 190 10.41 2.01 -5.30
C VAL A 190 9.57 1.31 -4.24
N ASP A 191 8.27 1.12 -4.51
CA ASP A 191 7.36 0.40 -3.62
C ASP A 191 7.38 -1.11 -3.94
N GLU A 192 8.12 -1.85 -3.12
CA GLU A 192 8.31 -3.30 -3.21
C GLU A 192 7.36 -4.07 -2.28
N SER A 193 6.20 -3.48 -1.94
CA SER A 193 5.23 -4.08 -1.01
C SER A 193 4.72 -5.50 -1.37
N PHE A 194 4.91 -5.96 -2.60
CA PHE A 194 4.48 -7.27 -3.08
C PHE A 194 5.64 -8.15 -3.57
N LEU A 195 6.90 -7.69 -3.41
CA LEU A 195 8.05 -8.31 -4.06
C LEU A 195 8.32 -9.74 -3.56
N GLU A 196 7.96 -10.09 -2.32
CA GLU A 196 8.19 -11.45 -1.82
C GLU A 196 7.37 -12.51 -2.57
N PHE A 197 6.33 -12.11 -3.29
CA PHE A 197 5.56 -13.00 -4.17
C PHE A 197 6.15 -13.13 -5.58
N ALA A 198 7.17 -12.33 -5.93
CA ALA A 198 7.81 -12.40 -7.24
C ALA A 198 8.70 -13.64 -7.35
N ASP A 199 8.72 -14.24 -8.55
CA ASP A 199 9.51 -15.40 -8.94
C ASP A 199 10.17 -15.22 -10.31
N ALA A 200 10.14 -14.01 -10.88
CA ALA A 200 10.76 -13.68 -12.16
C ALA A 200 12.30 -13.71 -12.14
N GLU A 201 12.93 -13.44 -10.99
CA GLU A 201 14.38 -13.50 -10.80
C GLU A 201 14.74 -13.85 -9.33
N ALA A 202 15.96 -14.33 -9.11
CA ALA A 202 16.38 -14.85 -7.79
C ALA A 202 16.59 -13.73 -6.75
N ASP A 203 17.13 -12.59 -7.15
CA ASP A 203 17.33 -11.40 -6.30
C ASP A 203 16.65 -10.17 -6.93
N PRO A 204 15.33 -10.05 -6.77
CA PRO A 204 14.54 -9.02 -7.45
C PRO A 204 14.63 -7.63 -6.79
N SER A 205 15.22 -7.53 -5.60
CA SER A 205 15.17 -6.34 -4.75
C SER A 205 16.21 -5.29 -5.11
N VAL A 206 15.82 -4.02 -5.06
CA VAL A 206 16.74 -2.87 -5.18
C VAL A 206 17.11 -2.23 -3.83
N VAL A 207 16.83 -2.87 -2.70
CA VAL A 207 17.18 -2.32 -1.36
C VAL A 207 18.67 -2.01 -1.21
N GLN A 208 19.55 -2.82 -1.80
CA GLN A 208 21.01 -2.57 -1.78
C GLN A 208 21.36 -1.29 -2.54
N GLU A 209 20.70 -1.07 -3.68
CA GLU A 209 20.88 0.13 -4.50
C GLU A 209 20.38 1.40 -3.79
N ALA A 210 19.29 1.29 -3.03
CA ALA A 210 18.71 2.38 -2.26
C ALA A 210 19.62 2.86 -1.11
N MET A 211 20.38 1.94 -0.50
CA MET A 211 21.35 2.30 0.55
C MET A 211 22.54 3.10 0.03
N LEU A 212 22.88 2.94 -1.25
CA LEU A 212 24.02 3.60 -1.90
C LEU A 212 23.66 4.97 -2.48
N ARG A 213 22.38 5.21 -2.81
CA ARG A 213 21.95 6.41 -3.51
C ARG A 213 21.35 7.44 -2.55
N PRO A 214 21.71 8.73 -2.69
CA PRO A 214 21.24 9.79 -1.79
C PRO A 214 19.73 10.08 -1.93
N ASN A 215 19.15 9.80 -3.10
CA ASN A 215 17.78 10.16 -3.48
C ASN A 215 16.85 8.95 -3.69
N VAL A 216 17.27 7.73 -3.37
CA VAL A 216 16.43 6.53 -3.55
C VAL A 216 15.95 6.02 -2.20
N LEU A 217 14.67 5.66 -2.13
CA LEU A 217 14.13 4.86 -1.03
C LEU A 217 13.28 3.70 -1.55
N VAL A 218 13.34 2.59 -0.83
CA VAL A 218 12.54 1.40 -1.10
C VAL A 218 11.53 1.22 0.03
N LEU A 219 10.27 1.01 -0.31
CA LEU A 219 9.19 0.78 0.64
C LEU A 219 8.77 -0.69 0.65
N ARG A 220 8.58 -1.27 1.82
CA ARG A 220 8.19 -2.67 2.03
C ARG A 220 7.00 -2.77 3.00
N SER A 221 6.13 -3.75 2.75
CA SER A 221 4.93 -3.98 3.56
C SER A 221 4.90 -5.42 4.04
N LEU A 222 4.94 -5.64 5.36
CA LEU A 222 4.86 -7.01 5.90
C LEU A 222 3.44 -7.51 6.08
N GLY A 223 2.46 -6.60 6.24
CA GLY A 223 1.07 -7.01 6.44
C GLY A 223 0.51 -7.90 5.31
N LYS A 224 1.06 -7.78 4.09
CA LYS A 224 0.63 -8.54 2.90
C LYS A 224 1.23 -9.93 2.86
N ASN A 225 2.56 -10.01 2.86
CA ASN A 225 3.28 -11.28 2.74
C ASN A 225 3.19 -12.15 3.99
N PHE A 226 2.95 -11.57 5.17
CA PHE A 226 2.74 -12.32 6.41
C PHE A 226 1.26 -12.61 6.67
N GLY A 227 0.34 -12.13 5.83
CA GLY A 227 -1.10 -12.31 6.08
C GLY A 227 -1.66 -11.55 7.30
N LEU A 228 -0.87 -10.66 7.91
CA LEU A 228 -1.17 -9.97 9.17
C LEU A 228 -1.49 -8.48 8.98
N HIS A 229 -2.47 -8.14 8.15
CA HIS A 229 -2.82 -6.74 7.87
C HIS A 229 -3.20 -5.95 9.11
N GLY A 230 -3.85 -6.58 10.09
CA GLY A 230 -4.30 -5.96 11.33
C GLY A 230 -3.16 -5.55 12.27
N VAL A 231 -1.98 -6.17 12.13
CA VAL A 231 -0.78 -5.84 12.92
C VAL A 231 -0.17 -4.50 12.51
N ARG A 232 -0.50 -3.99 11.31
CA ARG A 232 0.01 -2.70 10.82
C ARG A 232 1.53 -2.61 10.85
N PHE A 233 2.23 -3.33 9.96
CA PHE A 233 3.70 -3.30 9.94
C PHE A 233 4.27 -3.11 8.53
N GLY A 234 5.28 -2.25 8.43
CA GLY A 234 6.01 -1.93 7.21
C GLY A 234 7.30 -1.18 7.52
N TYR A 235 8.23 -1.14 6.57
CA TYR A 235 9.50 -0.44 6.71
C TYR A 235 9.91 0.15 5.37
N LEU A 236 10.83 1.10 5.42
CA LEU A 236 11.57 1.56 4.25
C LEU A 236 13.06 1.29 4.44
N VAL A 237 13.76 1.17 3.32
CA VAL A 237 15.22 1.09 3.24
C VAL A 237 15.72 2.23 2.37
N ALA A 238 16.69 2.98 2.87
CA ALA A 238 17.36 4.06 2.15
C ALA A 238 18.77 4.26 2.71
N ASN A 239 19.55 5.16 2.13
CA ASN A 239 20.79 5.60 2.78
C ASN A 239 20.53 6.14 4.21
N PRO A 240 21.54 6.11 5.11
CA PRO A 240 21.35 6.46 6.52
C PRO A 240 20.78 7.87 6.77
N SER A 241 21.10 8.84 5.90
CA SER A 241 20.62 10.21 6.03
C SER A 241 19.11 10.28 5.73
N LEU A 242 18.68 9.69 4.61
CA LEU A 242 17.29 9.70 4.19
C LEU A 242 16.40 8.86 5.13
N ALA A 243 16.87 7.67 5.52
CA ALA A 243 16.18 6.85 6.52
C ALA A 243 16.08 7.57 7.88
N GLY A 244 17.15 8.26 8.28
CA GLY A 244 17.20 9.06 9.51
C GLY A 244 16.17 10.19 9.53
N ARG A 245 15.97 10.90 8.41
CA ARG A 245 14.95 11.97 8.29
C ARG A 245 13.53 11.47 8.52
N ILE A 246 13.20 10.29 8.01
CA ILE A 246 11.88 9.69 8.25
C ILE A 246 11.80 9.23 9.71
N ARG A 247 12.81 8.51 10.18
CA ARG A 247 12.85 7.96 11.54
C ARG A 247 12.70 9.03 12.62
N SER A 248 13.27 10.21 12.44
CA SER A 248 13.16 11.32 13.40
C SER A 248 11.75 11.90 13.53
N MET A 249 10.87 11.65 12.56
CA MET A 249 9.50 12.17 12.55
C MET A 249 8.48 11.14 13.06
N LEU A 250 8.88 9.88 13.18
CA LEU A 250 8.00 8.83 13.69
C LEU A 250 7.76 9.01 15.20
N PRO A 251 6.51 8.77 15.68
CA PRO A 251 6.21 8.84 17.10
C PRO A 251 7.06 7.90 17.96
N LYS A 252 7.22 8.23 19.24
CA LYS A 252 7.73 7.26 20.22
C LYS A 252 6.70 6.14 20.41
N TRP A 253 7.17 4.91 20.58
CA TRP A 253 6.32 3.70 20.63
C TRP A 253 5.37 3.59 19.44
N ASN A 254 5.84 4.00 18.25
CA ASN A 254 5.03 3.93 17.04
C ASN A 254 4.66 2.47 16.72
N LEU A 255 5.65 1.57 16.67
CA LEU A 255 5.38 0.15 16.45
C LEU A 255 4.60 -0.42 17.63
N ASN A 256 3.61 -1.28 17.33
CA ASN A 256 2.82 -1.96 18.34
C ASN A 256 3.45 -3.31 18.75
N SER A 257 3.06 -3.82 19.91
CA SER A 257 3.60 -5.06 20.50
C SER A 257 3.31 -6.32 19.67
N PHE A 258 2.26 -6.34 18.82
CA PHE A 258 2.06 -7.44 17.89
C PHE A 258 3.11 -7.43 16.77
N ALA A 259 3.47 -6.24 16.25
CA ALA A 259 4.51 -6.11 15.23
C ALA A 259 5.87 -6.58 15.77
N GLU A 260 6.18 -6.22 17.02
CA GLU A 260 7.34 -6.75 17.73
C GLU A 260 7.31 -8.28 17.80
N HIS A 261 6.24 -8.86 18.36
CA HIS A 261 6.13 -10.32 18.53
C HIS A 261 6.36 -11.06 17.21
N VAL A 262 5.77 -10.56 16.13
CA VAL A 262 5.92 -11.11 14.78
C VAL A 262 7.37 -11.03 14.29
N VAL A 263 8.07 -9.92 14.51
CA VAL A 263 9.49 -9.78 14.12
C VAL A 263 10.36 -10.80 14.87
N PHE A 264 10.15 -10.99 16.16
CA PHE A 264 10.94 -11.92 16.96
C PHE A 264 10.66 -13.39 16.60
N MET A 265 9.39 -13.72 16.35
CA MET A 265 8.96 -15.06 15.92
C MET A 265 9.59 -15.50 14.60
N MET A 266 9.95 -14.57 13.71
CA MET A 266 10.53 -14.90 12.40
C MET A 266 11.88 -15.62 12.46
N LYS A 267 12.61 -15.54 13.57
CA LYS A 267 13.86 -16.30 13.77
C LYS A 267 13.64 -17.80 13.67
N GLU A 268 12.50 -18.27 14.16
CA GLU A 268 12.19 -19.70 14.28
C GLU A 268 11.37 -20.23 13.09
N HIS A 269 10.63 -19.35 12.40
CA HIS A 269 9.66 -19.75 11.36
C HIS A 269 10.02 -19.32 9.94
N GLY A 270 11.31 -19.08 9.67
CA GLY A 270 11.78 -18.69 8.34
C GLY A 270 11.51 -19.74 7.25
N ALA A 271 11.49 -21.03 7.61
CA ALA A 271 11.25 -22.11 6.64
C ALA A 271 9.77 -22.14 6.20
N GLU A 272 8.85 -22.08 7.15
CA GLU A 272 7.40 -22.03 6.93
C GLU A 272 7.01 -20.78 6.13
N TYR A 273 7.63 -19.64 6.43
CA TYR A 273 7.46 -18.43 5.64
C TYR A 273 7.86 -18.64 4.17
N ARG A 274 9.06 -19.18 3.89
CA ARG A 274 9.50 -19.45 2.52
C ARG A 274 8.59 -20.45 1.80
N GLN A 275 8.17 -21.50 2.49
CA GLN A 275 7.24 -22.49 1.95
C GLN A 275 5.88 -21.86 1.61
N SER A 276 5.37 -20.97 2.47
CA SER A 276 4.12 -20.25 2.23
C SER A 276 4.16 -19.41 0.94
N LEU A 277 5.26 -18.69 0.69
CA LEU A 277 5.45 -17.90 -0.52
C LEU A 277 5.52 -18.79 -1.78
N GLN A 278 6.21 -19.92 -1.70
CA GLN A 278 6.25 -20.91 -2.78
C GLN A 278 4.85 -21.43 -3.11
N GLN A 279 4.04 -21.73 -2.09
CA GLN A 279 2.66 -22.16 -2.30
C GLN A 279 1.84 -21.07 -3.02
N VAL A 280 1.91 -19.81 -2.56
CA VAL A 280 1.19 -18.69 -3.22
C VAL A 280 1.61 -18.53 -4.68
N ARG A 281 2.90 -18.65 -5.00
CA ARG A 281 3.41 -18.56 -6.38
C ARG A 281 2.83 -19.65 -7.27
N ARG A 282 2.78 -20.90 -6.78
CA ARG A 282 2.14 -22.01 -7.52
C ARG A 282 0.65 -21.78 -7.72
N ASP A 283 -0.06 -21.37 -6.66
CA ASP A 283 -1.49 -21.13 -6.73
C ASP A 283 -1.85 -19.97 -7.66
N ARG A 284 -0.97 -18.96 -7.77
CA ARG A 284 -1.12 -17.86 -8.74
C ARG A 284 -1.15 -18.38 -10.17
N LEU A 285 -0.23 -19.28 -10.52
CA LEU A 285 -0.15 -19.87 -11.86
C LEU A 285 -1.38 -20.74 -12.16
N GLU A 286 -1.78 -21.58 -11.20
CA GLU A 286 -2.96 -22.45 -11.35
C GLU A 286 -4.25 -21.62 -11.46
N MET A 287 -4.42 -20.60 -10.60
CA MET A 287 -5.55 -19.69 -10.66
C MET A 287 -5.60 -18.91 -11.98
N ALA A 288 -4.46 -18.46 -12.50
CA ALA A 288 -4.39 -17.79 -13.80
C ALA A 288 -4.84 -18.73 -14.93
N SER A 289 -4.43 -20.01 -14.89
CA SER A 289 -4.88 -21.02 -15.85
C SER A 289 -6.39 -21.25 -15.79
N HIS A 290 -6.96 -21.42 -14.59
CA HIS A 290 -8.40 -21.63 -14.43
C HIS A 290 -9.23 -20.42 -14.90
N LEU A 291 -8.80 -19.20 -14.57
CA LEU A 291 -9.51 -17.99 -14.98
C LEU A 291 -9.40 -17.73 -16.49
N SER A 292 -8.25 -18.05 -17.11
CA SER A 292 -8.04 -17.88 -18.55
C SER A 292 -8.87 -18.84 -19.39
N ALA A 293 -9.38 -19.94 -18.81
CA ALA A 293 -10.27 -20.87 -19.49
C ALA A 293 -11.71 -20.31 -19.64
N LEU A 294 -12.07 -19.23 -18.93
CA LEU A 294 -13.40 -18.62 -18.99
C LEU A 294 -13.56 -17.76 -20.26
N PRO A 295 -14.60 -17.98 -21.09
CA PRO A 295 -14.77 -17.27 -22.36
C PRO A 295 -14.83 -15.75 -22.23
N GLY A 296 -13.93 -15.03 -22.91
CA GLY A 296 -13.92 -13.57 -22.95
C GLY A 296 -13.29 -12.90 -21.73
N LEU A 297 -12.83 -13.65 -20.73
CA LEU A 297 -11.96 -13.13 -19.69
C LEU A 297 -10.54 -12.94 -20.25
N THR A 298 -9.86 -11.87 -19.81
CA THR A 298 -8.44 -11.69 -20.07
C THR A 298 -7.74 -11.54 -18.74
N VAL A 299 -6.76 -12.41 -18.48
CA VAL A 299 -5.95 -12.41 -17.25
C VAL A 299 -4.58 -11.84 -17.58
N TYR A 300 -4.15 -10.80 -16.86
CA TYR A 300 -2.84 -10.20 -17.06
C TYR A 300 -1.78 -10.93 -16.22
N PRO A 301 -0.55 -11.11 -16.73
CA PRO A 301 0.56 -11.66 -15.96
C PRO A 301 0.83 -10.85 -14.69
N SER A 302 1.19 -11.53 -13.60
CA SER A 302 1.42 -10.88 -12.31
C SER A 302 2.59 -11.50 -11.57
N GLN A 303 3.37 -10.65 -10.91
CA GLN A 303 4.39 -11.02 -9.93
C GLN A 303 3.97 -10.72 -8.48
N GLY A 304 2.73 -10.23 -8.26
CA GLY A 304 2.13 -10.09 -6.93
C GLY A 304 1.34 -11.33 -6.49
N ASN A 305 0.61 -11.26 -5.39
CA ASN A 305 -0.33 -12.31 -4.92
C ASN A 305 -1.78 -12.03 -5.35
N PHE A 306 -1.97 -11.48 -6.54
CA PHE A 306 -3.27 -11.18 -7.13
C PHE A 306 -3.15 -11.16 -8.65
N LEU A 307 -4.28 -11.28 -9.33
CA LEU A 307 -4.41 -11.22 -10.78
C LEU A 307 -5.33 -10.08 -11.16
N PHE A 308 -4.92 -9.30 -12.16
CA PHE A 308 -5.78 -8.32 -12.79
C PHE A 308 -6.51 -8.99 -13.95
N VAL A 309 -7.82 -8.80 -13.99
CA VAL A 309 -8.70 -9.51 -14.90
C VAL A 309 -9.63 -8.53 -15.58
N ARG A 310 -9.67 -8.58 -16.90
CA ARG A 310 -10.67 -7.88 -17.70
C ARG A 310 -11.84 -8.79 -17.99
N LEU A 311 -13.03 -8.30 -17.68
CA LEU A 311 -14.29 -8.97 -17.94
C LEU A 311 -14.66 -8.96 -19.43
N PRO A 312 -15.54 -9.87 -19.87
CA PRO A 312 -16.04 -9.93 -21.24
C PRO A 312 -16.78 -8.65 -21.62
N VAL A 313 -16.93 -8.40 -22.92
CA VAL A 313 -17.69 -7.26 -23.42
C VAL A 313 -19.14 -7.33 -22.91
N GLY A 314 -19.64 -6.20 -22.40
CA GLY A 314 -20.99 -6.08 -21.84
C GLY A 314 -21.12 -6.47 -20.37
N ALA A 315 -20.05 -6.97 -19.73
CA ALA A 315 -20.04 -7.21 -18.29
C ALA A 315 -19.49 -5.99 -17.53
N GLU A 316 -20.24 -5.55 -16.52
CA GLU A 316 -19.86 -4.47 -15.61
C GLU A 316 -19.35 -5.03 -14.28
N GLY A 317 -18.16 -4.58 -13.85
CA GLY A 317 -17.47 -5.12 -12.69
C GLY A 317 -18.21 -4.91 -11.37
N THR A 318 -18.95 -3.81 -11.23
CA THR A 318 -19.79 -3.55 -10.05
C THR A 318 -20.92 -4.56 -9.96
N VAL A 319 -21.59 -4.84 -11.09
CA VAL A 319 -22.65 -5.85 -11.20
C VAL A 319 -22.10 -7.24 -10.90
N VAL A 320 -20.96 -7.60 -11.50
CA VAL A 320 -20.31 -8.90 -11.25
C VAL A 320 -19.92 -9.04 -9.78
N ARG A 321 -19.31 -8.02 -9.18
CA ARG A 321 -18.97 -8.00 -7.74
C ARG A 321 -20.20 -8.21 -6.88
N ASP A 322 -21.26 -7.45 -7.12
CA ASP A 322 -22.47 -7.48 -6.29
C ASP A 322 -23.17 -8.84 -6.38
N ARG A 323 -23.24 -9.44 -7.59
CA ARG A 323 -23.77 -10.79 -7.79
C ARG A 323 -22.89 -11.87 -7.15
N LEU A 324 -21.57 -11.83 -7.31
CA LEU A 324 -20.66 -12.75 -6.62
C LEU A 324 -20.82 -12.70 -5.10
N LEU A 325 -21.00 -11.51 -4.54
CA LEU A 325 -21.16 -11.33 -3.10
C LEU A 325 -22.52 -11.84 -2.62
N THR A 326 -23.60 -11.48 -3.31
CA THR A 326 -24.97 -11.79 -2.90
C THR A 326 -25.40 -13.23 -3.22
N GLU A 327 -25.03 -13.76 -4.39
CA GLU A 327 -25.43 -15.09 -4.86
C GLU A 327 -24.45 -16.18 -4.39
N HIS A 328 -23.17 -15.86 -4.22
CA HIS A 328 -22.12 -16.85 -3.97
C HIS A 328 -21.27 -16.61 -2.70
N ARG A 329 -21.50 -15.49 -1.99
CA ARG A 329 -20.71 -15.08 -0.82
C ARG A 329 -19.21 -14.96 -1.12
N ILE A 330 -18.89 -14.37 -2.27
CA ILE A 330 -17.52 -14.13 -2.72
C ILE A 330 -17.32 -12.62 -2.88
N LEU A 331 -16.33 -12.07 -2.18
CA LEU A 331 -15.97 -10.66 -2.25
C LEU A 331 -14.78 -10.47 -3.20
N VAL A 332 -14.92 -9.61 -4.21
CA VAL A 332 -13.86 -9.30 -5.17
C VAL A 332 -13.56 -7.80 -5.20
N ARG A 333 -12.35 -7.41 -5.62
CA ARG A 333 -12.00 -5.99 -5.82
C ARG A 333 -12.34 -5.54 -7.23
N GLU A 334 -13.46 -4.83 -7.37
CA GLU A 334 -13.76 -4.05 -8.57
C GLU A 334 -12.80 -2.85 -8.70
N CYS A 335 -12.31 -2.56 -9.91
CA CYS A 335 -11.24 -1.58 -10.14
C CYS A 335 -11.64 -0.40 -11.03
N GLY A 336 -12.92 -0.15 -11.28
CA GLY A 336 -13.39 0.99 -12.07
C GLY A 336 -13.22 2.34 -11.38
N ASN A 337 -13.12 2.36 -10.05
CA ASN A 337 -12.77 3.58 -9.31
C ASN A 337 -11.25 3.85 -9.20
N LYS A 338 -10.39 3.00 -9.79
CA LYS A 338 -8.95 3.30 -9.90
C LYS A 338 -8.70 4.19 -11.11
N ILE A 339 -8.00 5.30 -10.90
CA ILE A 339 -7.51 6.15 -11.98
C ILE A 339 -6.66 5.29 -12.92
N GLY A 340 -6.86 5.38 -14.23
CA GLY A 340 -6.18 4.54 -15.23
C GLY A 340 -6.84 3.17 -15.50
N SER A 341 -7.97 2.86 -14.86
CA SER A 341 -8.72 1.62 -15.05
C SER A 341 -10.15 1.90 -15.57
N SER A 342 -10.94 0.84 -15.78
CA SER A 342 -12.36 0.95 -16.14
C SER A 342 -13.21 -0.05 -15.34
N SER A 343 -14.54 0.10 -15.42
CA SER A 343 -15.49 -0.78 -14.73
C SER A 343 -15.41 -2.24 -15.18
N ARG A 344 -14.76 -2.55 -16.31
CA ARG A 344 -14.56 -3.93 -16.76
C ARG A 344 -13.45 -4.68 -16.04
N PHE A 345 -12.76 -4.06 -15.08
CA PHE A 345 -11.61 -4.67 -14.44
C PHE A 345 -11.89 -5.10 -13.00
N LEU A 346 -11.44 -6.32 -12.68
CA LEU A 346 -11.36 -6.85 -11.33
C LEU A 346 -9.91 -7.12 -10.97
N ARG A 347 -9.59 -7.01 -9.68
CA ARG A 347 -8.38 -7.58 -9.08
C ARG A 347 -8.80 -8.73 -8.17
N LEU A 348 -8.27 -9.91 -8.40
CA LEU A 348 -8.61 -11.14 -7.70
C LEU A 348 -7.37 -11.64 -6.96
N VAL A 349 -7.44 -11.69 -5.63
CA VAL A 349 -6.34 -12.16 -4.78
C VAL A 349 -6.15 -13.66 -4.92
N VAL A 350 -4.91 -14.13 -4.91
CA VAL A 350 -4.58 -15.55 -4.98
C VAL A 350 -5.01 -16.24 -3.69
N ARG A 351 -5.74 -17.34 -3.83
CA ARG A 351 -6.36 -18.10 -2.74
C ARG A 351 -6.14 -19.60 -2.93
N PRO A 352 -6.35 -20.44 -1.89
CA PRO A 352 -6.28 -21.89 -2.03
C PRO A 352 -7.24 -22.44 -3.10
N GLN A 353 -6.90 -23.58 -3.70
CA GLN A 353 -7.63 -24.13 -4.83
C GLN A 353 -9.12 -24.40 -4.56
N VAL A 354 -9.50 -24.71 -3.32
CA VAL A 354 -10.90 -24.86 -2.93
C VAL A 354 -11.69 -23.56 -3.12
N ASP A 355 -11.10 -22.41 -2.78
CA ASP A 355 -11.71 -21.10 -2.97
C ASP A 355 -11.70 -20.71 -4.44
N VAL A 356 -10.61 -21.00 -5.17
CA VAL A 356 -10.49 -20.69 -6.60
C VAL A 356 -11.54 -21.45 -7.42
N ARG A 357 -11.77 -22.74 -7.14
CA ARG A 357 -12.83 -23.52 -7.82
C ARG A 357 -14.22 -22.93 -7.57
N ARG A 358 -14.49 -22.47 -6.34
CA ARG A 358 -15.74 -21.77 -6.01
C ARG A 358 -15.88 -20.47 -6.80
N LEU A 359 -14.81 -19.69 -6.89
CA LEU A 359 -14.77 -18.44 -7.67
C LEU A 359 -15.04 -18.70 -9.16
N VAL A 360 -14.37 -19.69 -9.75
CA VAL A 360 -14.51 -20.01 -11.19
C VAL A 360 -15.94 -20.43 -11.49
N SER A 361 -16.51 -21.35 -10.71
CA SER A 361 -17.91 -21.78 -10.90
C SER A 361 -18.91 -20.63 -10.70
N ALA A 362 -18.67 -19.76 -9.71
CA ALA A 362 -19.50 -18.58 -9.49
C ALA A 362 -19.39 -17.58 -10.66
N LEU A 363 -18.19 -17.32 -11.17
CA LEU A 363 -17.99 -16.48 -12.35
C LEU A 363 -18.69 -17.05 -13.58
N GLU A 364 -18.65 -18.37 -13.80
CA GLU A 364 -19.38 -19.01 -14.90
C GLU A 364 -20.89 -18.75 -14.82
N GLN A 365 -21.47 -18.90 -13.63
CA GLN A 365 -22.90 -18.67 -13.41
C GLN A 365 -23.28 -17.19 -13.55
N VAL A 366 -22.47 -16.29 -12.98
CA VAL A 366 -22.72 -14.85 -13.04
C VAL A 366 -22.57 -14.30 -14.46
N LEU A 367 -21.55 -14.74 -15.20
CA LEU A 367 -21.26 -14.23 -16.54
C LEU A 367 -22.06 -14.91 -17.65
N TYR A 368 -22.38 -16.21 -17.50
CA TYR A 368 -22.97 -17.02 -18.59
C TYR A 368 -24.26 -17.75 -18.21
N GLY A 369 -24.60 -17.85 -16.92
CA GLY A 369 -25.74 -18.64 -16.42
C GLY A 369 -27.11 -18.13 -16.89
N SER A 370 -27.23 -16.87 -17.30
CA SER A 370 -28.47 -16.31 -17.88
C SER A 370 -28.60 -16.55 -19.39
N ARG A 371 -27.61 -17.17 -20.07
CA ARG A 371 -27.53 -17.31 -21.53
C ARG A 371 -27.50 -18.77 -22.03
N ARG A 372 -28.39 -19.64 -21.54
CA ARG A 372 -28.75 -20.87 -22.29
C ARG A 372 -29.85 -20.66 -23.35
N GLY A 373 -30.23 -19.41 -23.64
CA GLY A 373 -31.24 -19.11 -24.67
C GLY A 373 -31.19 -17.73 -25.33
N ALA A 374 -30.15 -16.93 -25.12
CA ALA A 374 -30.05 -15.61 -25.76
C ALA A 374 -28.78 -15.57 -26.62
N ALA A 375 -28.98 -15.40 -27.92
CA ALA A 375 -27.94 -15.17 -28.91
C ALA A 375 -26.98 -14.06 -28.43
N VAL A 376 -25.70 -14.23 -28.77
CA VAL A 376 -24.68 -13.19 -28.66
C VAL A 376 -25.28 -11.87 -29.18
N PRO A 377 -25.36 -10.80 -28.38
CA PRO A 377 -25.79 -9.52 -28.92
C PRO A 377 -24.70 -9.06 -29.89
N GLU A 378 -25.07 -8.94 -31.16
CA GLU A 378 -24.34 -8.16 -32.16
C GLU A 378 -23.98 -6.79 -31.58
N PRO A 379 -22.81 -6.23 -31.89
CA PRO A 379 -22.37 -4.94 -31.37
C PRO A 379 -23.36 -3.85 -31.78
N SER A 380 -24.15 -3.36 -30.82
CA SER A 380 -24.99 -2.19 -31.04
C SER A 380 -24.08 -0.99 -31.32
N GLN A 381 -24.14 -0.48 -32.55
CA GLN A 381 -23.59 0.82 -32.87
C GLN A 381 -24.28 1.87 -31.99
N GLY A 382 -23.51 2.51 -31.10
CA GLY A 382 -23.95 3.69 -30.36
C GLY A 382 -24.34 3.44 -28.90
N THR A 383 -23.34 3.28 -28.04
CA THR A 383 -23.24 4.05 -26.79
C THR A 383 -21.77 4.33 -26.53
N GLY A 384 -21.44 5.57 -26.16
CA GLY A 384 -20.08 6.08 -26.10
C GLY A 384 -19.18 5.26 -25.18
N TYR A 385 -18.20 4.59 -25.77
CA TYR A 385 -17.07 3.99 -25.08
C TYR A 385 -16.26 5.12 -24.45
N SER A 386 -16.52 5.46 -23.19
CA SER A 386 -15.50 6.16 -22.40
C SER A 386 -14.50 5.08 -22.00
N SER A 387 -13.49 4.87 -22.84
CA SER A 387 -12.27 4.25 -22.35
C SER A 387 -11.87 4.95 -21.05
N GLY A 388 -11.29 4.23 -20.08
CA GLY A 388 -10.70 4.88 -18.90
C GLY A 388 -9.76 6.03 -19.31
N THR A 389 -9.20 5.96 -20.53
CA THR A 389 -8.49 7.04 -21.21
C THR A 389 -9.29 8.34 -21.31
N ALA A 390 -10.60 8.41 -21.59
CA ALA A 390 -11.30 9.70 -21.71
C ALA A 390 -11.58 10.40 -20.35
N ALA A 391 -11.61 9.65 -19.24
CA ALA A 391 -11.66 10.22 -17.90
C ALA A 391 -10.26 10.58 -17.40
N VAL A 392 -9.25 9.76 -17.74
CA VAL A 392 -7.84 10.07 -17.55
C VAL A 392 -7.45 11.29 -18.38
N ASP A 393 -7.83 11.42 -19.64
CA ASP A 393 -7.54 12.55 -20.53
C ASP A 393 -8.20 13.82 -19.99
N ARG A 394 -9.40 13.73 -19.39
CA ARG A 394 -10.03 14.85 -18.68
C ARG A 394 -9.25 15.21 -17.41
N LEU A 395 -8.95 14.25 -16.53
CA LEU A 395 -8.20 14.51 -15.29
C LEU A 395 -6.76 14.98 -15.57
N VAL A 396 -6.11 14.40 -16.58
CA VAL A 396 -4.81 14.78 -17.12
C VAL A 396 -4.91 16.18 -17.72
N SER A 397 -5.95 16.50 -18.50
CA SER A 397 -6.16 17.87 -19.00
C SER A 397 -6.40 18.89 -17.89
N GLU A 398 -7.13 18.52 -16.82
CA GLU A 398 -7.44 19.36 -15.66
C GLU A 398 -6.22 19.57 -14.74
N THR A 399 -5.28 18.62 -14.71
CA THR A 399 -4.02 18.72 -13.94
C THR A 399 -2.84 19.21 -14.79
N ASN A 400 -3.02 19.43 -16.10
CA ASN A 400 -1.94 19.72 -17.03
C ASN A 400 -1.51 21.19 -17.13
N GLY A 401 -2.08 22.14 -16.40
CA GLY A 401 -1.64 23.53 -16.47
C GLY A 401 -2.17 24.40 -15.34
N ALA A 402 -1.23 24.88 -14.51
CA ALA A 402 -1.41 25.64 -13.26
C ALA A 402 -2.02 24.81 -12.12
N GLY A 403 -1.28 24.71 -11.01
CA GLY A 403 -1.71 23.99 -9.81
C GLY A 403 -3.13 24.35 -9.37
N VAL A 404 -3.79 23.39 -8.71
CA VAL A 404 -5.20 23.46 -8.32
C VAL A 404 -5.49 24.73 -7.51
N ARG A 405 -6.06 25.74 -8.16
CA ARG A 405 -6.95 26.70 -7.50
C ARG A 405 -8.38 26.24 -7.76
N GLY A 406 -9.02 25.66 -6.73
CA GLY A 406 -10.48 25.57 -6.70
C GLY A 406 -11.08 24.19 -6.51
N LEU A 407 -10.81 23.55 -5.36
CA LEU A 407 -11.75 22.57 -4.79
C LEU A 407 -12.43 23.06 -3.49
N ALA A 408 -12.21 24.32 -3.09
CA ALA A 408 -12.88 24.94 -1.95
C ALA A 408 -14.22 25.64 -2.28
N ALA A 409 -14.61 25.75 -3.56
CA ALA A 409 -15.77 26.57 -3.97
C ALA A 409 -17.05 25.77 -4.31
N ARG A 410 -17.15 24.49 -3.91
CA ARG A 410 -18.38 23.69 -4.07
C ARG A 410 -19.31 23.69 -2.84
N ALA A 411 -19.03 24.57 -1.88
CA ALA A 411 -19.85 24.80 -0.69
C ALA A 411 -20.27 26.27 -0.56
N ALA A 412 -20.95 26.82 -1.57
CA ALA A 412 -21.78 28.03 -1.41
C ALA A 412 -22.75 28.12 -2.60
N GLY A 413 -24.05 28.20 -2.33
CA GLY A 413 -25.10 28.26 -3.35
C GLY A 413 -25.49 29.69 -3.75
N SER A 414 -26.17 29.75 -4.91
CA SER A 414 -27.09 30.80 -5.42
C SER A 414 -26.49 31.89 -6.34
N PRO A 415 -27.28 32.58 -7.21
CA PRO A 415 -28.45 32.21 -8.04
C PRO A 415 -28.30 32.70 -9.53
N PRO A 416 -29.30 32.58 -10.45
CA PRO A 416 -29.08 32.65 -11.91
C PRO A 416 -29.41 34.02 -12.56
N GLY A 417 -28.76 34.34 -13.69
CA GLY A 417 -29.26 35.36 -14.63
C GLY A 417 -28.28 35.87 -15.72
N LEU A 418 -28.59 35.52 -16.99
CA LEU A 418 -28.47 36.32 -18.24
C LEU A 418 -27.13 36.41 -19.05
N PRO A 419 -27.18 36.61 -20.40
CA PRO A 419 -26.84 35.54 -21.36
C PRO A 419 -25.63 35.80 -22.29
N ALA A 420 -25.38 34.78 -23.12
CA ALA A 420 -24.25 34.53 -24.02
C ALA A 420 -24.02 35.51 -25.19
N ALA A 421 -22.75 35.60 -25.61
CA ALA A 421 -22.31 36.17 -26.89
C ALA A 421 -21.58 35.10 -27.73
N ALA A 422 -21.86 35.11 -29.04
CA ALA A 422 -21.50 34.11 -30.05
C ALA A 422 -20.02 34.18 -30.53
N PRO A 423 -19.48 33.11 -31.16
CA PRO A 423 -18.09 33.07 -31.62
C PRO A 423 -17.91 33.49 -33.09
N LEU A 424 -16.72 33.98 -33.43
CA LEU A 424 -16.25 34.26 -34.81
C LEU A 424 -15.19 33.21 -35.25
N PRO A 425 -14.98 33.02 -36.58
CA PRO A 425 -14.56 31.73 -37.13
C PRO A 425 -13.05 31.59 -37.43
N ALA A 426 -12.68 30.34 -37.70
CA ALA A 426 -11.35 29.82 -37.99
C ALA A 426 -10.74 30.25 -39.33
N ALA A 427 -9.40 30.27 -39.39
CA ALA A 427 -8.61 30.41 -40.61
C ALA A 427 -7.74 29.16 -40.84
N GLN A 428 -7.75 28.66 -42.08
CA GLN A 428 -6.90 27.59 -42.61
C GLN A 428 -5.55 28.15 -43.12
N PRO A 429 -4.46 27.36 -43.18
CA PRO A 429 -3.22 27.75 -43.83
C PRO A 429 -3.08 27.19 -45.26
N ALA A 430 -2.37 27.93 -46.12
CA ALA A 430 -1.99 27.54 -47.48
C ALA A 430 -0.48 27.29 -47.62
N VAL A 431 -0.16 26.08 -48.08
CA VAL A 431 0.84 25.59 -49.07
C VAL A 431 2.14 26.38 -49.37
N GLY A 432 3.24 25.61 -49.39
CA GLY A 432 4.42 25.76 -50.27
C GLY A 432 5.74 25.57 -49.51
N GLY A 433 6.74 24.77 -49.87
CA GLY A 433 7.06 23.91 -51.01
C GLY A 433 8.41 23.24 -50.71
N THR A 434 8.68 22.07 -51.29
CA THR A 434 9.83 21.18 -51.05
C THR A 434 11.17 21.72 -51.60
N PRO A 435 12.30 21.09 -51.24
CA PRO A 435 13.06 20.43 -52.31
C PRO A 435 13.62 19.03 -51.99
N MET A 436 13.40 18.16 -52.97
CA MET A 436 14.11 17.00 -53.56
C MET A 436 15.24 16.21 -52.85
N PRO A 437 15.45 14.94 -53.29
CA PRO A 437 16.02 13.84 -52.50
C PRO A 437 17.46 13.49 -52.89
N ALA A 438 18.19 12.83 -51.99
CA ALA A 438 19.49 12.23 -52.26
C ALA A 438 19.52 10.74 -51.89
N ALA A 439 19.90 9.97 -52.91
CA ALA A 439 20.37 8.59 -53.03
C ALA A 439 20.41 7.64 -51.81
N ALA A 440 19.86 6.45 -52.04
CA ALA A 440 20.05 5.23 -51.25
C ALA A 440 21.52 4.76 -51.27
N GLN A 441 22.04 4.39 -50.11
CA GLN A 441 23.26 3.58 -49.97
C GLN A 441 22.95 2.28 -49.23
N ALA A 442 23.69 1.25 -49.64
CA ALA A 442 23.43 -0.17 -49.46
C ALA A 442 23.43 -0.68 -48.01
N ALA A 443 22.69 -1.76 -47.80
CA ALA A 443 22.62 -2.53 -46.56
C ALA A 443 23.97 -3.19 -46.19
N PRO A 444 24.32 -3.30 -44.90
CA PRO A 444 25.48 -4.09 -44.47
C PRO A 444 25.15 -5.59 -44.46
N LEU A 445 26.06 -6.39 -45.03
CA LEU A 445 26.13 -7.85 -44.91
C LEU A 445 26.45 -8.28 -43.46
N PRO A 446 26.04 -9.47 -43.02
CA PRO A 446 26.34 -9.98 -41.68
C PRO A 446 27.82 -10.41 -41.55
N PRO A 447 28.43 -10.32 -40.36
CA PRO A 447 29.81 -10.73 -40.17
C PRO A 447 29.97 -12.27 -40.19
N ALA A 448 31.07 -12.72 -40.78
CA ALA A 448 31.52 -14.12 -40.83
C ALA A 448 31.96 -14.63 -39.44
N PRO A 449 31.87 -15.95 -39.17
CA PRO A 449 32.18 -16.52 -37.86
C PRO A 449 33.69 -16.52 -37.57
N ALA A 450 34.05 -16.07 -36.35
CA ALA A 450 35.41 -16.12 -35.83
C ALA A 450 35.85 -17.57 -35.49
N PRO A 451 37.15 -17.91 -35.56
CA PRO A 451 37.62 -19.28 -35.39
C PRO A 451 37.58 -19.76 -33.93
N LEU A 452 37.23 -21.03 -33.76
CA LEU A 452 37.19 -21.78 -32.51
C LEU A 452 38.56 -21.76 -31.81
N LEU A 453 38.62 -21.14 -30.63
CA LEU A 453 39.72 -21.29 -29.69
C LEU A 453 39.54 -22.57 -28.88
N THR A 454 40.51 -23.48 -28.99
CA THR A 454 40.62 -24.69 -28.18
C THR A 454 40.83 -24.33 -26.69
N PRO A 455 40.14 -25.00 -25.75
CA PRO A 455 40.31 -24.69 -24.33
C PRO A 455 41.68 -25.16 -23.82
N ALA A 456 42.39 -24.26 -23.13
CA ALA A 456 43.59 -24.58 -22.37
C ALA A 456 43.26 -25.50 -21.17
N PRO A 457 44.17 -26.40 -20.76
CA PRO A 457 43.92 -27.33 -19.67
C PRO A 457 43.83 -26.59 -18.32
N ALA A 458 42.86 -27.01 -17.51
CA ALA A 458 42.62 -26.46 -16.17
C ALA A 458 43.84 -26.66 -15.25
N PRO A 459 44.19 -25.68 -14.39
CA PRO A 459 45.23 -25.87 -13.39
C PRO A 459 44.76 -26.86 -12.31
N ALA A 460 45.68 -27.72 -11.85
CA ALA A 460 45.44 -28.70 -10.81
C ALA A 460 45.03 -28.04 -9.47
N PRO A 461 44.13 -28.67 -8.68
CA PRO A 461 43.73 -28.11 -7.39
C PRO A 461 44.90 -28.11 -6.41
N GLY A 462 45.16 -26.95 -5.80
CA GLY A 462 46.10 -26.81 -4.68
C GLY A 462 45.63 -27.57 -3.44
N PRO A 463 46.54 -27.91 -2.51
CA PRO A 463 46.21 -28.72 -1.34
C PRO A 463 45.23 -27.98 -0.42
N LEU A 464 44.26 -28.75 0.11
CA LEU A 464 43.28 -28.30 1.09
C LEU A 464 43.97 -27.76 2.36
N PRO A 465 43.51 -26.64 2.94
CA PRO A 465 43.98 -26.21 4.25
C PRO A 465 43.54 -27.22 5.32
N THR A 466 44.47 -27.60 6.18
CA THR A 466 44.24 -28.43 7.37
C THR A 466 43.22 -27.79 8.30
N PRO A 467 42.27 -28.54 8.89
CA PRO A 467 41.33 -27.99 9.86
C PRO A 467 42.06 -27.55 11.12
N ALA A 468 41.75 -26.34 11.59
CA ALA A 468 42.17 -25.85 12.90
C ALA A 468 41.60 -26.75 14.02
N PRO A 469 42.34 -26.98 15.12
CA PRO A 469 41.87 -27.80 16.22
C PRO A 469 40.61 -27.18 16.86
N ALA A 470 39.63 -28.03 17.16
CA ALA A 470 38.40 -27.64 17.83
C ALA A 470 38.68 -26.97 19.18
N PRO A 471 37.99 -25.87 19.55
CA PRO A 471 38.08 -25.34 20.89
C PRO A 471 37.53 -26.35 21.89
N GLY A 472 38.29 -26.62 22.96
CA GLY A 472 37.90 -27.51 24.04
C GLY A 472 36.63 -27.03 24.76
N PRO A 473 35.94 -27.93 25.49
CA PRO A 473 34.68 -27.60 26.15
C PRO A 473 34.86 -26.49 27.20
N PHE A 474 34.01 -25.47 27.13
CA PHE A 474 33.89 -24.45 28.17
C PHE A 474 33.46 -25.09 29.50
N PRO A 475 34.00 -24.63 30.65
CA PRO A 475 33.58 -25.12 31.95
C PRO A 475 32.10 -24.79 32.22
N ALA A 476 31.37 -25.78 32.75
CA ALA A 476 29.97 -25.63 33.14
C ALA A 476 29.81 -24.53 34.22
N PRO A 477 28.80 -23.65 34.12
CA PRO A 477 28.51 -22.69 35.18
C PRO A 477 28.04 -23.41 36.45
N ALA A 478 28.56 -22.97 37.60
CA ALA A 478 28.15 -23.46 38.91
C ALA A 478 26.65 -23.17 39.15
N PRO A 479 25.90 -24.05 39.85
CA PRO A 479 24.49 -23.84 40.10
C PRO A 479 24.27 -22.61 40.99
N ALA A 480 23.41 -21.70 40.52
CA ALA A 480 22.98 -20.55 41.30
C ALA A 480 22.19 -21.00 42.54
N SER A 481 22.52 -20.41 43.69
CA SER A 481 21.78 -20.57 44.95
C SER A 481 20.33 -20.11 44.80
N ALA A 482 19.40 -20.90 45.34
CA ALA A 482 17.96 -20.62 45.33
C ALA A 482 17.63 -19.23 45.91
N PRO A 483 16.71 -18.46 45.30
CA PRO A 483 16.27 -17.20 45.87
C PRO A 483 15.45 -17.45 47.15
N ALA A 484 15.77 -16.69 48.20
CA ALA A 484 15.03 -16.66 49.45
C ALA A 484 13.56 -16.27 49.21
N SER A 485 12.65 -16.95 49.90
CA SER A 485 11.21 -16.68 49.91
C SER A 485 10.91 -15.26 50.40
N PHE A 486 10.28 -14.44 49.55
CA PHE A 486 9.69 -13.16 49.98
C PHE A 486 8.47 -13.41 50.88
N PRO A 487 8.29 -12.67 51.99
CA PRO A 487 7.10 -12.77 52.83
C PRO A 487 5.87 -12.23 52.09
N ALA A 488 4.73 -12.88 52.31
CA ALA A 488 3.44 -12.53 51.70
C ALA A 488 3.00 -11.09 52.05
N PRO A 489 2.43 -10.33 51.10
CA PRO A 489 1.89 -9.00 51.39
C PRO A 489 0.65 -9.10 52.30
N ALA A 490 0.57 -8.20 53.29
CA ALA A 490 -0.56 -8.07 54.19
C ALA A 490 -1.85 -7.65 53.45
N PRO A 491 -3.05 -7.97 53.98
CA PRO A 491 -4.32 -7.66 53.32
C PRO A 491 -4.53 -6.14 53.19
N ILE A 492 -4.90 -5.69 52.00
CA ILE A 492 -5.32 -4.32 51.74
C ILE A 492 -6.76 -4.13 52.28
N PRO A 493 -7.06 -3.06 53.05
CA PRO A 493 -8.43 -2.79 53.50
C PRO A 493 -9.36 -2.48 52.33
N ALA A 494 -10.59 -3.00 52.37
CA ALA A 494 -11.61 -2.78 51.35
C ALA A 494 -11.91 -1.27 51.15
N PRO A 495 -12.08 -0.78 49.92
CA PRO A 495 -12.49 0.60 49.67
C PRO A 495 -13.94 0.82 50.13
N ALA A 496 -14.14 1.89 50.91
CA ALA A 496 -15.44 2.34 51.35
C ALA A 496 -16.36 2.66 50.15
N ALA A 497 -17.65 2.35 50.30
CA ALA A 497 -18.69 2.54 49.30
C ALA A 497 -18.72 3.99 48.78
N ALA A 498 -18.58 4.15 47.47
CA ALA A 498 -18.76 5.44 46.80
C ALA A 498 -20.24 5.84 46.83
N THR A 499 -20.53 6.90 47.57
CA THR A 499 -21.84 7.54 47.66
C THR A 499 -22.04 8.51 46.49
N GLY A 500 -22.97 8.17 45.58
CA GLY A 500 -23.72 9.12 44.74
C GLY A 500 -22.99 9.83 43.58
N PRO A 501 -23.71 10.22 42.51
CA PRO A 501 -23.14 10.97 41.40
C PRO A 501 -22.83 12.42 41.82
N THR A 502 -21.67 12.92 41.37
CA THR A 502 -21.25 14.31 41.53
C THR A 502 -22.23 15.26 40.82
N PRO A 503 -22.70 16.35 41.46
CA PRO A 503 -23.61 17.31 40.83
C PRO A 503 -22.99 17.99 39.59
N PRO A 504 -23.76 18.31 38.55
CA PRO A 504 -23.25 19.07 37.40
C PRO A 504 -22.85 20.49 37.83
N GLY A 505 -21.62 20.91 37.53
CA GLY A 505 -21.19 22.30 37.71
C GLY A 505 -19.96 22.55 38.59
N VAL A 506 -19.34 21.51 39.17
CA VAL A 506 -18.11 21.68 39.97
C VAL A 506 -16.87 21.35 39.13
N PRO A 507 -15.92 22.28 38.95
CA PRO A 507 -14.69 22.01 38.19
C PRO A 507 -13.73 21.11 38.97
N ALA A 508 -13.17 20.09 38.31
CA ALA A 508 -12.09 19.29 38.87
C ALA A 508 -10.77 20.09 38.87
N ARG A 509 -9.91 19.81 39.85
CA ARG A 509 -8.60 20.46 40.04
C ARG A 509 -7.78 20.38 38.74
N GLY A 510 -7.71 21.48 38.00
CA GLY A 510 -7.19 21.50 36.62
C GLY A 510 -8.02 22.31 35.61
N GLY A 511 -9.20 22.82 36.01
CA GLY A 511 -9.84 23.95 35.30
C GLY A 511 -10.70 23.60 34.09
N LEU A 512 -11.09 22.33 33.89
CA LEU A 512 -12.07 21.95 32.86
C LEU A 512 -13.20 21.11 33.46
N THR A 513 -14.41 21.37 33.02
CA THR A 513 -15.61 20.59 33.38
C THR A 513 -15.72 19.33 32.51
N ALA A 514 -16.41 18.30 33.00
CA ALA A 514 -16.59 17.02 32.29
C ALA A 514 -17.28 17.14 30.92
N ALA A 515 -17.98 18.25 30.64
CA ALA A 515 -18.56 18.56 29.34
C ALA A 515 -17.52 19.09 28.34
N GLN A 516 -16.54 19.87 28.81
CA GLN A 516 -15.47 20.42 27.99
C GLN A 516 -14.46 19.36 27.54
N VAL A 517 -14.23 18.34 28.37
CA VAL A 517 -13.38 17.17 28.01
C VAL A 517 -14.01 16.32 26.90
N ARG A 518 -15.34 16.37 26.72
CA ARG A 518 -16.06 15.59 25.70
C ARG A 518 -16.29 16.33 24.37
N GLY A 519 -15.81 17.56 24.22
CA GLY A 519 -15.85 18.29 22.94
C GLY A 519 -17.26 18.64 22.43
N VAL A 520 -18.27 18.72 23.30
CA VAL A 520 -19.65 19.04 22.90
C VAL A 520 -19.90 20.54 23.13
N THR A 521 -20.04 21.31 22.05
CA THR A 521 -20.25 22.78 22.11
C THR A 521 -21.72 23.22 21.95
N ALA A 522 -22.68 22.30 21.90
CA ALA A 522 -24.11 22.63 21.92
C ALA A 522 -24.97 21.50 22.52
N PRO A 523 -26.07 21.81 23.24
CA PRO A 523 -27.01 20.80 23.71
C PRO A 523 -27.80 20.17 22.55
N ALA A 524 -28.17 18.90 22.70
CA ALA A 524 -29.02 18.17 21.75
C ALA A 524 -30.42 18.84 21.62
N PRO A 525 -31.06 18.84 20.43
CA PRO A 525 -32.35 19.48 20.24
C PRO A 525 -33.47 18.71 20.95
N GLY A 526 -34.27 19.37 21.78
CA GLY A 526 -35.49 18.79 22.38
C GLY A 526 -35.82 19.16 23.83
N ILE A 527 -35.01 19.96 24.52
CA ILE A 527 -35.29 20.39 25.91
C ILE A 527 -35.66 21.89 25.92
N PRO A 528 -36.91 22.27 26.25
CA PRO A 528 -37.28 23.69 26.37
C PRO A 528 -36.67 24.32 27.63
N GLY A 529 -36.00 25.47 27.51
CA GLY A 529 -35.72 26.35 28.66
C GLY A 529 -34.31 26.89 28.89
N LEU A 530 -33.37 26.86 27.93
CA LEU A 530 -32.03 27.43 28.13
C LEU A 530 -31.64 28.41 27.02
N ALA A 531 -31.48 29.70 27.38
CA ALA A 531 -30.93 30.73 26.52
C ALA A 531 -29.38 30.76 26.60
N PRO A 532 -28.66 30.99 25.49
CA PRO A 532 -27.20 31.03 25.49
C PRO A 532 -26.68 32.35 26.10
N ALA A 533 -25.67 32.24 26.97
CA ALA A 533 -24.91 33.39 27.49
C ALA A 533 -23.86 33.88 26.46
N PRO A 534 -23.56 35.19 26.39
CA PRO A 534 -22.67 35.75 25.38
C PRO A 534 -21.21 35.31 25.60
N ALA A 535 -20.49 35.14 24.49
CA ALA A 535 -19.09 34.72 24.46
C ALA A 535 -18.16 35.79 25.05
N ALA A 536 -17.46 35.47 26.14
CA ALA A 536 -16.34 36.28 26.61
C ALA A 536 -15.09 35.95 25.78
N GLY A 537 -14.51 36.97 25.16
CA GLY A 537 -13.31 36.86 24.32
C GLY A 537 -12.04 36.46 25.07
N TRP A 538 -11.08 35.95 24.32
CA TRP A 538 -9.75 35.56 24.79
C TRP A 538 -8.95 36.77 25.30
N PRO A 539 -8.26 36.68 26.47
CA PRO A 539 -7.34 37.73 26.88
C PRO A 539 -5.97 37.59 26.19
N SER A 540 -5.40 38.73 25.78
CA SER A 540 -4.07 38.90 25.20
C SER A 540 -2.92 38.57 26.19
N PRO A 541 -1.73 38.14 25.73
CA PRO A 541 -0.60 37.78 26.59
C PRO A 541 0.15 39.05 27.06
N PRO A 542 0.22 39.31 28.38
CA PRO A 542 1.46 39.02 29.12
C PRO A 542 1.18 38.71 30.61
N ALA A 543 1.20 37.44 31.00
CA ALA A 543 1.25 37.05 32.42
C ALA A 543 1.80 35.63 32.56
N TRP A 544 3.09 35.46 32.28
CA TRP A 544 3.86 34.29 32.73
C TRP A 544 4.96 34.81 33.66
N PRO A 545 4.98 34.46 34.95
CA PRO A 545 6.15 34.71 35.78
C PRO A 545 7.26 33.71 35.40
N ASN A 546 8.47 34.24 35.22
CA ASN A 546 9.70 33.53 34.87
C ASN A 546 10.65 33.44 36.08
N ALA A 547 11.65 32.56 35.95
CA ALA A 547 12.88 32.39 36.75
C ALA A 547 12.75 31.60 38.08
N ALA A 548 13.45 30.48 38.35
CA ALA A 548 14.87 30.07 38.23
C ALA A 548 15.61 30.11 39.59
N GLY A 549 16.40 29.05 39.83
CA GLY A 549 17.49 28.97 40.82
C GLY A 549 17.19 28.14 42.08
N MET A 550 18.07 27.34 42.68
CA MET A 550 19.37 26.70 42.36
C MET A 550 19.76 25.97 43.67
N GLY A 551 20.50 24.86 43.64
CA GLY A 551 21.09 24.31 44.87
C GLY A 551 21.85 22.99 44.72
N GLN A 552 23.18 23.09 44.71
CA GLN A 552 24.16 22.01 44.79
C GLN A 552 24.30 21.38 46.20
N ALA A 553 24.96 20.21 46.19
CA ALA A 553 25.86 19.62 47.20
C ALA A 553 25.24 18.82 48.37
N GLY A 554 25.76 17.60 48.51
CA GLY A 554 25.47 16.61 49.56
C GLY A 554 25.84 15.21 49.08
#